data_AF-A0A2R9A7V0-F1
#
_entry.id   AF-A0A2R9A7V0-F1
#
_cell.length_a   1.000
_cell.length_b   1.000
_cell.length_c   1.000
_cell.angle_alpha   90.00
_cell.angle_beta   90.00
_cell.angle_gamma   90.00
#
_symmetry.space_group_name_H-M   'P 1'
#
loop_
_entity.id
_entity.type
_entity.pdbx_description
1 polymer ?
#
loop_
_entity_poly.entity_id
_entity_poly.type
_entity_poly.pdbx_seq_one_letter_code
_entity_poly.pdbx_strand_id
1 'polypeptide(L)'
;MVDVMELPRSCINPVCFIGRLEKTHHTGKMFILSDEEGKNGIIELMEPLHEEISGILEATIMCASYVQFKEDNHPFDLGLYNEAVKIIHEFPQFYPLGIVQHDLILMNFHMIANELH
;
A
#
# COMPACT_ATOMS: atom_id res chain seq x y z
N MET A 1 22.02 12.23 -22.92
CA MET A 1 21.92 10.77 -22.95
C MET A 1 21.60 10.33 -21.53
N VAL A 2 20.31 10.36 -21.20
CA VAL A 2 19.77 9.85 -19.93
C VAL A 2 19.13 8.54 -20.33
N ASP A 3 19.72 7.44 -19.88
CA ASP A 3 19.17 6.11 -20.10
C ASP A 3 17.94 5.99 -19.19
N VAL A 4 16.79 6.41 -19.73
CA VAL A 4 15.49 6.13 -19.15
C VAL A 4 15.28 4.65 -19.41
N MET A 5 15.61 3.80 -18.44
CA MET A 5 15.06 2.45 -18.41
C MET A 5 13.53 2.61 -18.37
N GLU A 6 12.92 2.56 -19.54
CA GLU A 6 11.50 2.30 -19.69
C GLU A 6 11.23 0.93 -19.05
N LEU A 7 10.84 0.94 -17.78
CA LEU A 7 10.26 -0.23 -17.14
C LEU A 7 8.97 -0.59 -17.89
N PRO A 8 8.75 -1.86 -18.27
CA PRO A 8 7.71 -2.23 -19.22
C PRO A 8 6.31 -1.83 -18.71
N ARG A 9 5.53 -1.22 -19.60
CA ARG A 9 4.13 -0.78 -19.40
C ARG A 9 3.14 -1.96 -19.28
N SER A 10 3.36 -2.89 -18.36
CA SER A 10 2.36 -3.92 -18.03
C SER A 10 2.45 -4.38 -16.57
N CYS A 11 2.36 -3.45 -15.62
CA CYS A 11 1.93 -3.81 -14.28
C CYS A 11 0.42 -4.06 -14.33
N ILE A 12 0.04 -5.31 -14.63
CA ILE A 12 -1.31 -5.86 -14.57
C ILE A 12 -1.93 -5.56 -13.19
N ASN A 13 -2.61 -4.42 -13.07
CA ASN A 13 -3.27 -3.90 -11.86
C ASN A 13 -2.33 -3.74 -10.64
N PRO A 14 -1.82 -2.53 -10.34
CA PRO A 14 -1.09 -2.32 -9.09
C PRO A 14 -2.02 -2.64 -7.91
N VAL A 15 -1.67 -3.65 -7.13
CA VAL A 15 -2.35 -3.99 -5.88
C VAL A 15 -1.63 -3.28 -4.74
N CYS A 16 -2.40 -2.55 -3.93
CA CYS A 16 -1.91 -1.94 -2.69
C CYS A 16 -2.34 -2.82 -1.52
N PHE A 17 -1.42 -3.12 -0.62
CA PHE A 17 -1.67 -3.84 0.62
C PHE A 17 -1.37 -2.91 1.79
N ILE A 18 -2.36 -2.66 2.63
CA ILE A 18 -2.19 -1.90 3.86
C ILE A 18 -2.21 -2.87 5.04
N GLY A 19 -1.18 -2.80 5.88
CA GLY A 19 -1.09 -3.68 7.04
C GLY A 19 -0.05 -3.21 8.05
N ARG A 20 -0.04 -3.87 9.21
CA ARG A 20 0.93 -3.62 10.28
C ARG A 20 2.23 -4.37 9.98
N LEU A 21 3.36 -3.70 10.18
CA LEU A 21 4.66 -4.34 10.09
C LEU A 21 4.83 -5.40 11.19
N GLU A 22 5.01 -6.64 10.78
CA GLU A 22 5.30 -7.76 11.69
C GLU A 22 6.80 -8.01 11.81
N LYS A 23 7.49 -8.02 10.65
CA LYS A 23 8.90 -8.41 10.60
C LYS A 23 9.61 -7.83 9.39
N THR A 24 10.84 -7.40 9.61
CA THR A 24 11.80 -7.05 8.54
C THR A 24 12.83 -8.17 8.38
N HIS A 25 13.18 -8.47 7.14
CA HIS A 25 14.26 -9.40 6.83
C HIS A 25 15.62 -8.74 7.05
N HIS A 26 16.65 -9.52 7.44
CA HIS A 26 17.98 -9.00 7.74
C HIS A 26 18.68 -8.31 6.55
N THR A 27 18.25 -8.60 5.32
CA THR A 27 18.76 -7.93 4.11
C THR A 27 18.13 -6.56 3.87
N GLY A 28 17.07 -6.21 4.59
CA GLY A 28 16.25 -5.03 4.33
C GLY A 28 15.46 -5.08 3.02
N LYS A 29 15.50 -6.18 2.26
CA LYS A 29 14.82 -6.31 0.96
C LYS A 29 13.46 -6.99 1.02
N MET A 30 13.02 -7.39 2.20
CA MET A 30 11.74 -8.05 2.38
C MET A 30 11.20 -7.72 3.77
N PHE A 31 9.89 -7.55 3.86
CA PHE A 31 9.19 -7.44 5.13
C PHE A 31 7.79 -8.07 5.02
N ILE A 32 7.21 -8.35 6.19
CA ILE A 32 5.89 -8.96 6.32
C ILE A 32 4.94 -7.94 6.91
N LEU A 33 3.80 -7.76 6.24
CA LEU A 33 2.67 -6.98 6.74
C LEU A 33 1.53 -7.92 7.13
N SER A 34 0.84 -7.64 8.23
CA SER A 34 -0.40 -8.31 8.63
C SER A 34 -1.61 -7.39 8.42
N ASP A 35 -2.71 -7.93 7.89
CA ASP A 35 -4.00 -7.23 7.90
C ASP A 35 -4.70 -7.36 9.27
N GLU A 36 -5.89 -6.77 9.41
CA GLU A 36 -6.69 -6.85 10.64
C GLU A 36 -7.05 -8.29 11.07
N GLU A 37 -7.15 -9.21 10.11
CA GLU A 37 -7.56 -10.60 10.32
C GLU A 37 -6.34 -11.48 10.65
N GLY A 38 -5.14 -10.89 10.70
CA GLY A 38 -3.87 -11.58 10.93
C GLY A 38 -3.37 -12.34 9.70
N LYS A 39 -3.89 -12.05 8.50
CA LYS A 39 -3.37 -12.60 7.26
C LYS A 39 -2.14 -11.81 6.85
N ASN A 40 -1.10 -12.54 6.48
CA ASN A 40 0.20 -11.96 6.18
C ASN A 40 0.40 -11.78 4.67
N GLY A 41 0.86 -10.59 4.28
CA GLY A 41 1.42 -10.27 2.97
C GLY A 41 2.95 -10.18 3.05
N ILE A 42 3.64 -10.79 2.09
CA ILE A 42 5.09 -10.67 1.95
C ILE A 42 5.36 -9.58 0.91
N ILE A 43 6.13 -8.57 1.30
CA ILE A 43 6.54 -7.46 0.43
C ILE A 43 8.01 -7.61 0.12
N GLU A 44 8.35 -7.69 -1.17
CA GLU A 44 9.73 -7.74 -1.66
C GLU A 44 10.10 -6.40 -2.27
N LEU A 45 11.26 -5.86 -1.88
CA LEU A 45 11.80 -4.60 -2.36
C LEU A 45 12.95 -4.84 -3.36
N MET A 46 13.05 -3.95 -4.36
CA MET A 46 14.17 -3.95 -5.30
C MET A 46 15.49 -3.54 -4.60
N GLU A 47 15.41 -2.52 -3.75
CA GLU A 47 16.50 -2.00 -2.95
C GLU A 47 16.25 -2.22 -1.45
N PRO A 48 17.29 -2.37 -0.62
CA PRO A 48 17.12 -2.48 0.82
C PRO A 48 16.45 -1.23 1.41
N LEU A 49 15.77 -1.40 2.54
CA LEU A 49 15.33 -0.30 3.40
C LEU A 49 16.51 0.61 3.77
N HIS A 50 16.32 1.92 3.59
CA HIS A 50 17.30 2.94 3.97
C HIS A 50 17.18 3.34 5.44
N GLU A 51 15.99 3.16 6.01
CA GLU A 51 15.64 3.51 7.38
C GLU A 51 14.82 2.40 8.05
N GLU A 52 14.75 2.42 9.38
CA GLU A 52 13.92 1.49 10.13
C GLU A 52 12.45 1.88 9.99
N ILE A 53 11.63 0.92 9.56
CA ILE A 53 10.19 1.07 9.39
C ILE A 53 9.45 0.43 10.56
N SER A 54 8.25 0.93 10.87
CA SER A 54 7.38 0.37 11.89
C SER A 54 5.92 0.82 11.68
N GLY A 55 4.99 0.26 12.46
CA GLY A 55 3.59 0.67 12.44
C GLY A 55 2.82 0.19 11.21
N ILE A 56 1.84 0.98 10.77
CA ILE A 56 1.04 0.70 9.57
C ILE A 56 1.75 1.20 8.31
N LEU A 57 1.77 0.36 7.27
CA LEU A 57 2.39 0.61 5.98
C LEU A 57 1.39 0.32 4.85
N GLU A 58 1.38 1.18 3.83
CA GLU A 58 0.81 0.88 2.51
C GLU A 58 1.95 0.44 1.59
N ALA A 59 1.83 -0.74 0.98
CA ALA A 59 2.83 -1.31 0.08
C ALA A 59 2.23 -1.66 -1.28
N THR A 60 2.92 -1.28 -2.37
CA THR A 60 2.51 -1.63 -3.74
C THR A 60 3.20 -2.92 -4.19
N ILE A 61 2.43 -3.99 -4.39
CA ILE A 61 2.98 -5.35 -4.64
C ILE A 61 3.69 -5.44 -6.02
N MET A 62 3.26 -4.63 -7.00
CA MET A 62 3.82 -4.67 -8.36
C MET A 62 4.48 -3.36 -8.81
N CYS A 63 5.28 -2.76 -7.93
CA CYS A 63 6.38 -1.81 -8.24
C CYS A 63 6.92 -1.28 -6.90
N ALA A 64 7.49 -2.22 -6.14
CA ALA A 64 7.74 -2.18 -4.70
C ALA A 64 8.21 -0.83 -4.12
N SER A 65 7.22 -0.04 -3.76
CA SER A 65 7.32 1.18 -2.96
C SER A 65 6.37 1.04 -1.77
N TYR A 66 6.65 1.81 -0.72
CA TYR A 66 5.82 1.82 0.48
C TYR A 66 5.70 3.22 1.05
N VAL A 67 4.63 3.44 1.80
CA VAL A 67 4.40 4.66 2.58
C VAL A 67 4.08 4.25 4.01
N GLN A 68 4.78 4.85 4.97
CA GLN A 68 4.48 4.67 6.39
C GLN A 68 3.46 5.70 6.85
N PHE A 69 2.39 5.24 7.49
CA PHE A 69 1.40 6.13 8.08
C PHE A 69 1.94 6.76 9.36
N LYS A 70 1.66 8.04 9.54
CA LYS A 70 1.98 8.74 10.79
C LYS A 70 0.91 8.42 11.82
N GLU A 71 1.32 7.84 12.95
CA GLU A 71 0.43 7.48 14.06
C GLU A 71 0.70 8.33 15.33
N ASP A 72 1.38 9.48 15.18
CA ASP A 72 1.82 10.36 16.28
C ASP A 72 0.66 11.12 16.94
N ASN A 73 -0.33 11.55 16.16
CA ASN A 73 -1.48 12.30 16.67
C ASN A 73 -2.72 11.41 16.84
N HIS A 74 -2.93 10.46 15.94
CA HIS A 74 -4.08 9.56 15.94
C HIS A 74 -3.62 8.17 15.47
N PRO A 75 -4.01 7.09 16.18
CA PRO A 75 -3.71 5.73 15.73
C PRO A 75 -4.49 5.41 14.45
N PHE A 76 -3.88 4.65 13.54
CA PHE A 76 -4.58 4.22 12.34
C PHE A 76 -5.53 3.04 12.65
N ASP A 77 -6.81 3.21 12.36
CA ASP A 77 -7.81 2.15 12.54
C ASP A 77 -7.83 1.22 11.32
N LEU A 78 -6.98 0.19 11.38
CA LEU A 78 -6.92 -0.85 10.34
C LEU A 78 -8.25 -1.62 10.21
N GLY A 79 -9.01 -1.69 11.31
CA GLY A 79 -10.34 -2.27 11.36
C GLY A 79 -11.32 -1.55 10.43
N LEU A 80 -11.41 -0.24 10.64
CA LEU A 80 -12.26 0.64 9.85
C LEU A 80 -11.83 0.68 8.37
N TYR A 81 -10.52 0.68 8.11
CA TYR A 81 -9.99 0.64 6.75
C TYR A 81 -10.47 -0.60 5.98
N ASN A 82 -10.39 -1.79 6.59
CA ASN A 82 -10.82 -3.00 5.91
C ASN A 82 -12.33 -3.08 5.69
N GLU A 83 -13.14 -2.54 6.60
CA GLU A 83 -14.58 -2.37 6.35
C GLU A 83 -14.84 -1.46 5.14
N ALA A 84 -14.06 -0.37 4.99
CA ALA A 84 -14.14 0.48 3.80
C ALA A 84 -13.75 -0.28 2.52
N VAL A 85 -12.71 -1.12 2.57
CA VAL A 85 -12.33 -1.99 1.44
C VAL A 85 -13.46 -2.95 1.06
N LYS A 86 -14.14 -3.56 2.05
CA LYS A 86 -15.31 -4.43 1.81
C LYS A 86 -16.44 -3.66 1.10
N ILE A 87 -16.75 -2.46 1.56
CA ILE A 87 -17.78 -1.58 0.94
C ILE A 87 -17.41 -1.21 -0.50
N ILE A 88 -16.14 -0.86 -0.77
CA ILE A 88 -15.66 -0.54 -2.12
C ILE A 88 -15.89 -1.74 -3.08
N HIS A 89 -15.60 -2.95 -2.62
CA HIS A 89 -15.84 -4.17 -3.39
C HIS A 89 -17.32 -4.52 -3.53
N GLU A 90 -18.15 -4.23 -2.52
CA GLU A 90 -19.59 -4.43 -2.56
C GLU A 90 -20.30 -3.45 -3.52
N PHE A 91 -19.79 -2.22 -3.64
CA PHE A 91 -20.39 -1.17 -4.47
C PHE A 91 -19.41 -0.54 -5.49
N PRO A 92 -18.88 -1.32 -6.44
CA PRO A 92 -17.88 -0.86 -7.41
C PRO A 92 -18.38 0.25 -8.34
N GLN A 93 -19.70 0.44 -8.47
CA GLN A 93 -20.30 1.53 -9.25
C GLN A 93 -20.10 2.92 -8.63
N PHE A 94 -19.92 2.99 -7.30
CA PHE A 94 -19.65 4.24 -6.59
C PHE A 94 -18.16 4.50 -6.44
N TYR A 95 -17.35 3.45 -6.59
CA TYR A 95 -15.89 3.53 -6.56
C TYR A 95 -15.30 2.81 -7.78
N PRO A 96 -15.51 3.35 -9.00
CA PRO A 96 -15.02 2.70 -10.20
C PRO A 96 -13.49 2.69 -10.19
N LEU A 97 -12.91 1.49 -10.16
CA LEU A 97 -11.49 1.27 -10.36
C LEU A 97 -11.14 1.67 -11.80
N GLY A 98 -10.60 2.89 -11.95
CA GLY A 98 -10.34 3.49 -13.25
C GLY A 98 -9.34 2.68 -14.08
N ILE A 99 -9.72 2.37 -15.32
CA ILE A 99 -8.81 1.86 -16.37
C ILE A 99 -7.95 3.01 -16.95
N VAL A 100 -8.02 4.22 -16.39
CA VAL A 100 -7.38 5.40 -16.93
C VAL A 100 -6.47 6.02 -15.88
N GLN A 101 -5.18 5.77 -16.10
CA GLN A 101 -4.03 6.44 -15.47
C GLN A 101 -3.73 6.01 -14.03
N HIS A 102 -2.64 5.24 -13.93
CA HIS A 102 -2.07 4.59 -12.75
C HIS A 102 -1.79 5.49 -11.54
N ASP A 103 -1.99 6.82 -11.65
CA ASP A 103 -1.78 7.79 -10.59
C ASP A 103 -3.03 8.03 -9.71
N LEU A 104 -4.23 7.68 -10.20
CA LEU A 104 -5.51 8.05 -9.53
C LEU A 104 -5.97 7.07 -8.44
N ILE A 105 -5.56 5.80 -8.49
CA ILE A 105 -5.98 4.79 -7.49
C ILE A 105 -5.33 5.09 -6.13
N LEU A 106 -4.04 5.41 -6.12
CA LEU A 106 -3.32 5.85 -4.92
C LEU A 106 -3.87 7.20 -4.40
N MET A 107 -4.23 8.12 -5.29
CA MET A 107 -4.84 9.39 -4.87
C MET A 107 -6.21 9.20 -4.19
N ASN A 108 -7.05 8.28 -4.67
CA ASN A 108 -8.37 8.08 -4.07
C ASN A 108 -8.29 7.42 -2.68
N PHE A 109 -7.38 6.46 -2.46
CA PHE A 109 -7.17 5.89 -1.12
C PHE A 109 -6.51 6.88 -0.15
N HIS A 110 -5.53 7.67 -0.63
CA HIS A 110 -4.90 8.71 0.18
C HIS A 110 -5.88 9.85 0.53
N MET A 111 -6.83 10.19 -0.34
CA MET A 111 -7.92 11.13 -0.02
C MET A 111 -8.86 10.55 1.04
N ILE A 112 -9.27 9.27 0.95
CA ILE A 112 -10.13 8.65 1.96
C ILE A 112 -9.45 8.60 3.33
N ALA A 113 -8.16 8.26 3.39
CA ALA A 113 -7.41 8.23 4.64
C ALA A 113 -7.22 9.63 5.27
N ASN A 114 -7.07 10.68 4.45
CA ASN A 114 -6.88 12.05 4.94
C ASN A 114 -8.19 12.80 5.25
N GLU A 115 -9.32 12.44 4.64
CA GLU A 115 -10.63 13.06 4.94
C GLU A 115 -11.29 12.50 6.22
N LEU A 116 -10.69 11.50 6.86
CA LEU A 116 -11.13 10.94 8.15
C LEU A 116 -10.48 11.62 9.38
N HIS A 117 -9.86 12.79 9.20
CA HIS A 117 -9.31 13.63 10.29
C HIS A 117 -10.17 14.86 10.60
#